data_AF-A0A2P5HTN7-F1
#
_entry.id   AF-A0A2P5HTN7-F1
#
_cell.length_a   1.000
_cell.length_b   1.000
_cell.length_c   1.000
_cell.angle_alpha   90.00
_cell.angle_beta   90.00
_cell.angle_gamma   90.00
#
_symmetry.space_group_name_H-M   'P 1'
#
loop_
_entity.id
_entity.type
_entity.pdbx_description
1 polymer ?
#
loop_
_entity_poly.entity_id
_entity_poly.type
_entity_poly.pdbx_seq_one_letter_code
_entity_poly.pdbx_strand_id
1 'polypeptide(L)'
;MLFNIHPGVCLLLPLLSGLSQAGLMPHKRADICGQKGDDLGKGNYNYDSSGKYSSYAACSARCIADSKCKSFSFGGKKCLLFNLPVGGNFVAGTSSAVTFYDRGCVISTSAPATSSTALSSSKASSSSVKSASISTATPVTTPAATSSTPPVPPVPSATVPVGCSVPKTLTMTSFRWFNSTHNLDCANPNYPADARVCWNSVSNTVCADGDPKCTCTPFCYTGLPTAAYQPLGYGPPDTISIGFASGATCAAANAQSIRRNPIGGGHFDCGSGADYIGFSGDSNKDTGNNGSVYYNNYGSGCSGKAPRYEGTFPLTCTRDSGKNATCTAPVPLDLTLVGWM
;
A
#
# COMPACT_ATOMS: atom_id res chain seq x y z
N MET A 1 -31.07 42.15 -57.02
CA MET A 1 -31.26 42.72 -55.66
C MET A 1 -32.45 41.98 -55.07
N LEU A 2 -32.20 40.86 -54.39
CA LEU A 2 -31.98 40.70 -52.95
C LEU A 2 -33.29 40.62 -52.13
N PHE A 3 -33.50 39.38 -51.66
CA PHE A 3 -34.16 38.86 -50.45
C PHE A 3 -35.68 38.65 -50.34
N ASN A 4 -35.96 37.34 -50.28
CA ASN A 4 -37.15 36.61 -49.91
C ASN A 4 -37.31 36.53 -48.37
N ILE A 5 -38.54 36.76 -47.90
CA ILE A 5 -39.37 35.96 -46.98
C ILE A 5 -38.75 35.48 -45.64
N HIS A 6 -39.33 36.00 -44.54
CA HIS A 6 -39.47 35.40 -43.20
C HIS A 6 -40.61 34.36 -43.20
N PRO A 7 -40.66 33.33 -42.33
CA PRO A 7 -40.95 33.56 -40.90
C PRO A 7 -40.32 32.54 -39.92
N GLY A 8 -40.56 32.81 -38.63
CA GLY A 8 -39.81 32.30 -37.49
C GLY A 8 -40.03 30.82 -37.13
N VAL A 9 -39.07 30.32 -36.35
CA VAL A 9 -39.29 29.27 -35.36
C VAL A 9 -38.51 29.69 -34.11
N CYS A 10 -39.27 30.03 -33.07
CA CYS A 10 -38.79 30.22 -31.72
C CYS A 10 -38.68 28.84 -31.08
N LEU A 11 -37.47 28.36 -30.81
CA LEU A 11 -37.25 27.12 -30.07
C LEU A 11 -36.41 27.40 -28.83
N LEU A 12 -37.08 27.28 -27.69
CA LEU A 12 -36.56 27.37 -26.33
C LEU A 12 -35.49 26.30 -26.08
N LEU A 13 -34.32 26.71 -25.60
CA LEU A 13 -33.38 25.82 -24.92
C LEU A 13 -33.89 25.53 -23.50
N PRO A 14 -33.94 24.26 -23.05
CA PRO A 14 -33.85 23.95 -21.63
C PRO A 14 -32.38 23.69 -21.26
N LEU A 15 -31.83 24.62 -20.48
CA LEU A 15 -30.71 24.36 -19.57
C LEU A 15 -31.16 23.30 -18.55
N LEU A 16 -30.54 22.12 -18.57
CA LEU A 16 -30.50 21.25 -17.40
C LEU A 16 -29.07 20.93 -17.02
N SER A 17 -28.60 21.76 -16.09
CA SER A 17 -27.51 21.49 -15.16
C SER A 17 -27.82 20.22 -14.37
N GLY A 18 -27.02 19.17 -14.59
CA GLY A 18 -27.11 17.90 -13.87
C GLY A 18 -25.72 17.38 -13.51
N LEU A 19 -24.92 18.19 -12.82
CA LEU A 19 -23.70 17.73 -12.15
C LEU A 19 -24.09 16.78 -11.01
N SER A 20 -24.20 15.49 -11.30
CA SER A 20 -24.03 14.47 -10.26
C SER A 20 -22.54 14.43 -9.90
N GLN A 21 -22.16 15.18 -8.85
CA GLN A 21 -20.95 14.90 -8.10
C GLN A 21 -21.13 13.55 -7.39
N ALA A 22 -20.80 12.46 -8.08
CA ALA A 22 -20.35 11.27 -7.38
C ALA A 22 -19.03 11.64 -6.70
N GLY A 23 -19.10 11.95 -5.41
CA GLY A 23 -17.93 12.23 -4.59
C GLY A 23 -16.93 11.08 -4.72
N LEU A 24 -15.74 11.40 -5.21
CA LEU A 24 -14.57 10.53 -5.15
C LEU A 24 -14.22 10.30 -3.68
N MET A 25 -14.74 9.20 -3.11
CA MET A 25 -14.22 8.67 -1.86
C MET A 25 -12.81 8.10 -2.16
N PRO A 26 -11.75 8.60 -1.51
CA PRO A 26 -10.41 8.03 -1.66
C PRO A 26 -10.47 6.56 -1.22
N HIS A 27 -10.32 5.65 -2.18
CA HIS A 27 -10.23 4.22 -1.89
C HIS A 27 -8.89 3.95 -1.20
N LYS A 28 -8.95 4.04 0.14
CA LYS A 28 -7.94 3.53 1.07
C LYS A 28 -7.67 2.07 0.71
N ARG A 29 -6.39 1.66 0.73
CA ARG A 29 -5.93 0.27 0.62
C ARG A 29 -6.93 -0.67 1.31
N ALA A 30 -7.38 -1.73 0.63
CA ALA A 30 -8.18 -2.75 1.28
C ALA A 30 -7.36 -3.33 2.45
N ASP A 31 -7.82 -3.06 3.67
CA ASP A 31 -7.17 -3.52 4.89
C ASP A 31 -7.16 -5.07 4.88
N ILE A 32 -6.01 -5.69 5.16
CA ILE A 32 -5.91 -7.15 5.26
C ILE A 32 -6.43 -7.56 6.63
N CYS A 33 -7.58 -8.22 6.65
CA CYS A 33 -8.27 -8.59 7.87
C CYS A 33 -8.41 -10.11 7.97
N GLY A 34 -7.74 -10.73 8.96
CA GLY A 34 -7.97 -12.14 9.27
C GLY A 34 -7.18 -13.13 8.42
N GLN A 35 -6.06 -12.70 7.86
CA GLN A 35 -5.28 -13.56 6.98
C GLN A 35 -4.26 -14.39 7.78
N LYS A 36 -4.25 -15.71 7.57
CA LYS A 36 -3.25 -16.62 8.16
C LYS A 36 -1.96 -16.62 7.37
N GLY A 37 -0.84 -16.59 8.08
CA GLY A 37 0.48 -16.63 7.47
C GLY A 37 1.56 -16.25 8.45
N ASP A 38 2.74 -15.92 7.94
CA ASP A 38 3.92 -15.63 8.73
C ASP A 38 4.45 -14.24 8.42
N ASP A 39 5.03 -13.56 9.42
CA ASP A 39 5.64 -12.25 9.20
C ASP A 39 7.00 -12.40 8.50
N LEU A 40 7.36 -11.39 7.72
CA LEU A 40 8.66 -11.31 7.05
C LEU A 40 9.76 -10.74 7.98
N GLY A 41 9.52 -10.69 9.29
CA GLY A 41 10.49 -10.19 10.28
C GLY A 41 10.71 -8.68 10.27
N LYS A 42 9.86 -7.89 9.60
CA LYS A 42 10.00 -6.42 9.52
C LYS A 42 8.98 -5.71 10.39
N GLY A 43 9.31 -4.47 10.79
CA GLY A 43 8.37 -3.55 11.46
C GLY A 43 7.81 -4.03 12.80
N ASN A 44 8.22 -5.20 13.30
CA ASN A 44 7.86 -5.65 14.63
C ASN A 44 8.56 -4.73 15.64
N TYR A 45 7.82 -4.31 16.65
CA TYR A 45 8.40 -3.45 17.69
C TYR A 45 7.86 -3.79 19.08
N ASN A 46 6.85 -4.67 19.14
CA ASN A 46 6.32 -5.17 20.39
C ASN A 46 5.88 -6.63 20.20
N TYR A 47 6.52 -7.53 20.93
CA TYR A 47 6.24 -8.96 20.91
C TYR A 47 5.87 -9.44 22.32
N ASP A 48 4.71 -10.08 22.44
CA ASP A 48 4.28 -10.79 23.64
C ASP A 48 4.04 -12.27 23.32
N SER A 49 4.65 -13.15 24.10
CA SER A 49 4.50 -14.61 24.02
C SER A 49 3.92 -15.22 25.30
N SER A 50 3.44 -14.39 26.23
CA SER A 50 2.90 -14.82 27.52
C SER A 50 1.54 -15.52 27.41
N GLY A 51 0.88 -15.44 26.24
CA GLY A 51 -0.50 -15.88 26.03
C GLY A 51 -1.55 -14.88 26.52
N LYS A 52 -1.16 -13.84 27.26
CA LYS A 52 -2.08 -12.83 27.80
C LYS A 52 -2.84 -12.07 26.71
N TYR A 53 -2.19 -11.84 25.57
CA TYR A 53 -2.76 -11.08 24.45
C TYR A 53 -3.00 -11.92 23.20
N SER A 54 -3.05 -13.25 23.31
CA SER A 54 -3.10 -14.13 22.14
C SER A 54 -4.46 -14.29 21.48
N SER A 55 -5.42 -13.40 21.79
CA SER A 55 -6.74 -13.35 21.15
C SER A 55 -6.85 -12.09 20.31
N TYR A 56 -7.73 -12.13 19.30
CA TYR A 56 -8.05 -10.95 18.48
C TYR A 56 -8.37 -9.74 19.35
N ALA A 57 -9.31 -9.88 20.28
CA ALA A 57 -9.78 -8.78 21.13
C ALA A 57 -8.66 -8.17 21.98
N ALA A 58 -7.76 -8.99 22.52
CA ALA A 58 -6.69 -8.53 23.38
C ALA A 58 -5.53 -7.89 22.59
N CYS A 59 -5.14 -8.46 21.45
CA CYS A 59 -4.05 -7.93 20.63
C CYS A 59 -4.49 -6.69 19.84
N SER A 60 -5.72 -6.65 19.36
CA SER A 60 -6.28 -5.49 18.65
C SER A 60 -6.45 -4.28 19.57
N ALA A 61 -6.89 -4.48 20.81
CA ALA A 61 -6.95 -3.42 21.82
C ALA A 61 -5.57 -2.82 22.11
N ARG A 62 -4.53 -3.66 22.21
CA ARG A 62 -3.14 -3.19 22.33
C ARG A 62 -2.68 -2.41 21.12
N CYS A 63 -3.01 -2.88 19.92
CA CYS A 63 -2.72 -2.14 18.70
C CYS A 63 -3.41 -0.77 18.70
N ILE A 64 -4.70 -0.69 19.01
CA ILE A 64 -5.44 0.58 19.05
C ILE A 64 -4.85 1.55 20.07
N ALA A 65 -4.50 1.06 21.26
CA ALA A 65 -3.93 1.89 22.33
C ALA A 65 -2.56 2.50 21.96
N ASP A 66 -1.86 1.93 20.97
CA ASP A 66 -0.55 2.39 20.52
C ASP A 66 -0.63 3.08 19.15
N SER A 67 -0.28 4.37 19.11
CA SER A 67 -0.30 5.17 17.88
C SER A 67 0.72 4.73 16.83
N LYS A 68 1.76 4.00 17.24
CA LYS A 68 2.76 3.41 16.33
C LYS A 68 2.22 2.18 15.61
N CYS A 69 1.23 1.48 16.18
CA CYS A 69 0.71 0.26 15.59
C CYS A 69 -0.07 0.55 14.30
N LYS A 70 0.39 -0.03 13.20
CA LYS A 70 -0.27 0.01 11.87
C LYS A 70 -0.86 -1.35 11.48
N SER A 71 -0.36 -2.45 12.02
CA SER A 71 -0.96 -3.77 11.95
C SER A 71 -0.56 -4.64 13.14
N PHE A 72 -1.21 -5.78 13.32
CA PHE A 72 -0.91 -6.73 14.38
C PHE A 72 -1.13 -8.16 13.93
N SER A 73 -0.53 -9.11 14.65
CA SER A 73 -0.82 -10.53 14.49
C SER A 73 -1.01 -11.21 15.84
N PHE A 74 -1.85 -12.25 15.88
CA PHE A 74 -2.08 -13.05 17.09
C PHE A 74 -2.29 -14.52 16.76
N GLY A 75 -2.01 -15.39 17.73
CA GLY A 75 -2.22 -16.84 17.63
C GLY A 75 -1.09 -17.62 18.27
N GLY A 76 -1.34 -18.88 18.66
CA GLY A 76 -0.32 -19.74 19.27
C GLY A 76 0.37 -19.13 20.50
N LYS A 77 -0.40 -18.44 21.37
CA LYS A 77 0.06 -17.67 22.56
C LYS A 77 0.83 -16.37 22.27
N LYS A 78 0.89 -15.93 21.01
CA LYS A 78 1.64 -14.75 20.58
C LYS A 78 0.72 -13.58 20.26
N CYS A 79 1.21 -12.36 20.49
CA CYS A 79 0.70 -11.10 19.98
C CYS A 79 1.88 -10.24 19.52
N LEU A 80 1.90 -9.85 18.24
CA LEU A 80 2.93 -9.00 17.66
C LEU A 80 2.27 -7.71 17.13
N LEU A 81 2.85 -6.56 17.48
CA LEU A 81 2.47 -5.27 16.90
C LEU A 81 3.52 -4.81 15.91
N PHE A 82 3.04 -4.30 14.78
CA PHE A 82 3.87 -3.82 13.69
C PHE A 82 3.63 -2.33 13.45
N ASN A 83 4.70 -1.58 13.20
CA ASN A 83 4.63 -0.18 12.78
C ASN A 83 4.42 -0.03 11.26
N LEU A 84 4.22 -1.14 10.56
CA LEU A 84 3.91 -1.25 9.15
C LEU A 84 2.53 -1.90 8.96
N PRO A 85 1.82 -1.65 7.86
CA PRO A 85 0.64 -2.44 7.49
C PRO A 85 1.04 -3.91 7.23
N VAL A 86 0.05 -4.82 7.22
CA VAL A 86 0.26 -6.24 6.90
C VAL A 86 0.82 -6.39 5.48
N GLY A 87 0.38 -5.52 4.56
CA GLY A 87 0.91 -5.46 3.21
C GLY A 87 2.41 -5.23 3.18
N GLY A 88 3.16 -6.14 2.55
CA GLY A 88 4.61 -6.03 2.40
C GLY A 88 5.43 -6.54 3.60
N ASN A 89 4.79 -7.08 4.64
CA ASN A 89 5.47 -7.72 5.79
C ASN A 89 4.89 -9.10 6.13
N PHE A 90 4.26 -9.74 5.16
CA PHE A 90 3.43 -10.93 5.39
C PHE A 90 3.48 -11.88 4.20
N VAL A 91 3.60 -13.17 4.50
CA VAL A 91 3.43 -14.26 3.53
C VAL A 91 2.21 -15.07 3.92
N ALA A 92 1.24 -15.20 3.01
CA ALA A 92 0.05 -16.00 3.25
C ALA A 92 0.42 -17.49 3.39
N GLY A 93 -0.08 -18.13 4.44
CA GLY A 93 0.16 -19.54 4.73
C GLY A 93 -1.03 -20.12 5.49
N THR A 94 -1.77 -21.02 4.86
CA THR A 94 -3.00 -21.61 5.43
C THR A 94 -2.73 -22.51 6.65
N SER A 95 -1.51 -23.03 6.77
CA SER A 95 -1.02 -23.84 7.90
C SER A 95 -0.52 -23.02 9.09
N SER A 96 -0.39 -21.69 8.98
CA SER A 96 0.12 -20.89 10.09
C SER A 96 -0.89 -20.83 11.25
N ALA A 97 -0.35 -20.86 12.47
CA ALA A 97 -1.11 -20.70 13.70
C ALA A 97 -1.39 -19.23 14.04
N VAL A 98 -0.85 -18.29 13.23
CA VAL A 98 -0.89 -16.85 13.46
C VAL A 98 -1.77 -16.18 12.39
N THR A 99 -2.55 -15.19 12.83
CA THR A 99 -3.48 -14.44 11.97
C THR A 99 -3.15 -12.96 12.03
N PHE A 100 -3.14 -12.29 10.88
CA PHE A 100 -2.72 -10.90 10.69
C PHE A 100 -3.90 -9.98 10.37
N TYR A 101 -3.82 -8.76 10.89
CA TYR A 101 -4.83 -7.71 10.74
C TYR A 101 -4.17 -6.34 10.61
N ASP A 102 -4.58 -5.58 9.59
CA ASP A 102 -4.30 -4.15 9.52
C ASP A 102 -5.07 -3.41 10.63
N ARG A 103 -4.53 -2.30 11.13
CA ARG A 103 -5.20 -1.48 12.16
C ARG A 103 -6.57 -0.99 11.70
N GLY A 104 -6.75 -0.79 10.40
CA GLY A 104 -8.03 -0.40 9.81
C GLY A 104 -9.13 -1.47 9.92
N CYS A 105 -8.78 -2.73 10.20
CA CYS A 105 -9.73 -3.82 10.41
C CYS A 105 -10.41 -3.80 11.78
N VAL A 106 -10.01 -2.91 12.69
CA VAL A 106 -10.52 -2.90 14.07
C VAL A 106 -11.73 -1.97 14.23
N ILE A 107 -12.44 -1.68 13.14
CA ILE A 107 -13.66 -0.86 13.20
C ILE A 107 -14.76 -1.67 13.91
N SER A 108 -15.06 -1.21 15.13
CA SER A 108 -16.16 -1.56 16.03
C SER A 108 -16.84 -2.90 15.76
N THR A 109 -16.32 -3.93 16.42
CA THR A 109 -16.99 -5.21 16.69
C THR A 109 -18.38 -4.96 17.31
N SER A 110 -19.41 -4.77 16.50
CA SER A 110 -20.76 -5.19 16.89
C SER A 110 -20.81 -6.69 16.63
N ALA A 111 -20.98 -7.45 17.72
CA ALA A 111 -21.00 -8.90 17.72
C ALA A 111 -22.07 -9.45 16.76
N PRO A 112 -21.87 -10.65 16.18
CA PRO A 112 -22.92 -11.33 15.46
C PRO A 112 -24.08 -11.62 16.42
N ALA A 113 -25.27 -11.08 16.13
CA ALA A 113 -26.48 -11.38 16.89
C ALA A 113 -26.87 -12.85 16.64
N THR A 114 -26.46 -13.73 17.53
CA THR A 114 -27.04 -15.06 17.66
C THR A 114 -28.51 -14.87 18.07
N SER A 115 -29.42 -15.23 17.18
CA SER A 115 -30.85 -15.20 17.43
C SER A 115 -31.19 -16.22 18.51
N SER A 116 -31.34 -15.75 19.75
CA SER A 116 -31.96 -16.51 20.83
C SER A 116 -33.03 -15.62 21.47
N THR A 117 -34.25 -16.10 21.36
CA THR A 117 -35.51 -15.64 21.90
C THR A 117 -35.44 -15.33 23.40
N ALA A 118 -35.89 -14.13 23.80
CA ALA A 118 -36.57 -13.91 25.07
C ALA A 118 -37.41 -12.63 25.03
N LEU A 119 -38.73 -12.79 25.16
CA LEU A 119 -39.67 -11.75 25.52
C LEU A 119 -39.35 -11.21 26.92
N SER A 120 -39.47 -9.90 27.15
CA SER A 120 -40.42 -9.32 28.12
C SER A 120 -40.27 -7.81 28.30
N SER A 121 -41.44 -7.20 28.47
CA SER A 121 -41.78 -5.81 28.81
C SER A 121 -40.92 -5.13 29.89
N SER A 122 -40.74 -3.81 29.76
CA SER A 122 -41.53 -2.83 30.54
C SER A 122 -41.12 -1.37 30.29
N LYS A 123 -42.10 -0.61 29.78
CA LYS A 123 -42.63 0.68 30.26
C LYS A 123 -41.68 1.85 30.63
N ALA A 124 -42.03 2.98 30.01
CA ALA A 124 -41.53 4.33 30.18
C ALA A 124 -41.51 4.88 31.61
N SER A 125 -40.64 5.86 31.83
CA SER A 125 -40.98 7.05 32.62
C SER A 125 -40.20 8.27 32.15
N SER A 126 -40.98 9.33 31.93
CA SER A 126 -40.65 10.70 31.59
C SER A 126 -40.26 11.52 32.82
N SER A 127 -39.37 12.51 32.67
CA SER A 127 -39.56 13.86 33.23
C SER A 127 -38.48 14.85 32.79
N SER A 128 -38.95 15.85 32.05
CA SER A 128 -38.61 17.29 31.94
C SER A 128 -37.84 17.89 33.13
N VAL A 129 -37.02 18.96 33.11
CA VAL A 129 -36.91 20.28 32.44
C VAL A 129 -35.47 20.80 32.76
N LYS A 130 -34.82 21.83 32.20
CA LYS A 130 -35.23 23.22 31.92
C LYS A 130 -34.06 23.95 31.21
N SER A 131 -34.41 25.08 30.59
CA SER A 131 -33.64 25.87 29.62
C SER A 131 -32.58 26.82 30.18
N ALA A 132 -31.68 27.18 29.25
CA ALA A 132 -30.99 28.46 29.03
C ALA A 132 -29.81 28.89 29.93
N SER A 133 -28.67 29.15 29.30
CA SER A 133 -28.08 30.49 29.21
C SER A 133 -27.01 30.56 28.12
N ILE A 134 -27.14 31.56 27.25
CA ILE A 134 -26.17 31.99 26.24
C ILE A 134 -25.13 32.84 26.93
N SER A 135 -23.85 32.65 26.61
CA SER A 135 -22.82 33.67 26.85
C SER A 135 -21.76 33.62 25.76
N THR A 136 -21.72 34.73 25.05
CA THR A 136 -20.76 35.17 24.05
C THR A 136 -19.41 35.44 24.72
N ALA A 137 -18.31 34.90 24.19
CA ALA A 137 -16.96 35.42 24.45
C ALA A 137 -16.02 35.13 23.27
N THR A 138 -15.15 36.11 23.06
CA THR A 138 -14.24 36.46 21.98
C THR A 138 -13.13 35.45 21.60
N PRO A 139 -12.56 35.56 20.38
CA PRO A 139 -11.44 34.71 19.95
C PRO A 139 -10.13 35.11 20.65
N VAL A 140 -9.53 34.17 21.38
CA VAL A 140 -8.18 34.32 21.93
C VAL A 140 -7.17 33.87 20.88
N THR A 141 -6.44 34.83 20.33
CA THR A 141 -5.24 34.62 19.50
C THR A 141 -4.13 33.99 20.35
N THR A 142 -3.75 32.75 20.01
CA THR A 142 -2.60 32.06 20.62
C THR A 142 -1.36 32.27 19.73
N PRO A 143 -0.19 32.66 20.27
CA PRO A 143 1.03 32.83 19.48
C PRO A 143 1.58 31.49 18.99
N ALA A 144 2.12 31.50 17.77
CA ALA A 144 2.83 30.39 17.16
C ALA A 144 4.04 29.98 18.02
N ALA A 145 3.99 28.77 18.57
CA ALA A 145 5.14 28.14 19.20
C ALA A 145 6.06 27.59 18.10
N THR A 146 7.24 28.20 17.99
CA THR A 146 8.34 27.76 17.14
C THR A 146 8.79 26.36 17.58
N SER A 147 8.47 25.36 16.78
CA SER A 147 8.93 23.97 16.95
C SER A 147 10.40 23.87 16.57
N SER A 148 11.31 24.01 17.53
CA SER A 148 12.68 23.55 17.41
C SER A 148 12.69 22.02 17.54
N THR A 149 12.84 21.33 16.41
CA THR A 149 13.12 19.88 16.37
C THR A 149 14.37 19.57 17.19
N PRO A 150 14.31 18.66 18.18
CA PRO A 150 15.50 18.13 18.83
C PRO A 150 16.43 17.49 17.79
N PRO A 151 17.76 17.61 17.92
CA PRO A 151 18.69 16.91 17.04
C PRO A 151 18.46 15.40 17.17
N VAL A 152 18.22 14.76 16.03
CA VAL A 152 18.11 13.30 15.92
C VAL A 152 19.43 12.69 16.41
N PRO A 153 19.41 11.75 17.38
CA PRO A 153 20.64 11.09 17.81
C PRO A 153 21.29 10.40 16.60
N PRO A 154 22.62 10.52 16.41
CA PRO A 154 23.29 9.88 15.29
C PRO A 154 23.05 8.38 15.34
N VAL A 155 22.55 7.82 14.24
CA VAL A 155 22.38 6.38 14.05
C VAL A 155 23.75 5.73 14.32
N PRO A 156 23.85 4.72 15.20
CA PRO A 156 25.13 4.07 15.48
C PRO A 156 25.72 3.52 14.18
N SER A 157 26.88 4.05 13.80
CA SER A 157 27.59 3.63 12.60
C SER A 157 28.16 2.24 12.82
N ALA A 158 27.84 1.29 11.94
CA ALA A 158 28.26 -0.09 12.10
C ALA A 158 29.79 -0.19 12.11
N THR A 159 30.33 -0.90 13.10
CA THR A 159 31.77 -1.14 13.20
C THR A 159 32.19 -2.23 12.22
N VAL A 160 33.24 -1.96 11.44
CA VAL A 160 33.85 -2.96 10.56
C VAL A 160 34.74 -3.88 11.41
N PRO A 161 34.54 -5.21 11.40
CA PRO A 161 35.38 -6.13 12.15
C PRO A 161 36.84 -6.06 11.72
N VAL A 162 37.75 -6.27 12.67
CA VAL A 162 39.20 -6.24 12.43
C VAL A 162 39.57 -7.27 11.37
N GLY A 163 40.32 -6.86 10.35
CA GLY A 163 40.73 -7.71 9.23
C GLY A 163 39.77 -7.70 8.03
N CYS A 164 38.62 -7.03 8.13
CA CYS A 164 37.72 -6.83 7.00
C CYS A 164 38.01 -5.50 6.28
N SER A 165 38.03 -5.52 4.95
CA SER A 165 38.04 -4.31 4.11
C SER A 165 36.74 -4.25 3.31
N VAL A 166 35.78 -3.48 3.82
CA VAL A 166 34.51 -3.21 3.13
C VAL A 166 34.29 -1.70 3.07
N PRO A 167 33.70 -1.17 2.00
CA PRO A 167 33.41 0.25 1.92
C PRO A 167 32.37 0.64 2.98
N LYS A 168 32.42 1.88 3.47
CA LYS A 168 31.41 2.39 4.42
C LYS A 168 30.07 2.69 3.73
N THR A 169 30.10 2.94 2.43
CA THR A 169 28.94 3.25 1.61
C THR A 169 28.96 2.48 0.30
N LEU A 170 27.77 2.20 -0.24
CA LEU A 170 27.59 1.71 -1.60
C LEU A 170 26.69 2.68 -2.36
N THR A 171 27.06 3.02 -3.58
CA THR A 171 26.29 3.98 -4.39
C THR A 171 25.29 3.25 -5.29
N MET A 172 24.01 3.50 -5.05
CA MET A 172 22.91 3.17 -5.97
C MET A 172 22.91 4.21 -7.11
N THR A 173 23.05 3.74 -8.34
CA THR A 173 23.21 4.57 -9.53
C THR A 173 21.95 4.63 -10.39
N SER A 174 21.05 3.66 -10.25
CA SER A 174 19.77 3.67 -10.95
C SER A 174 18.64 3.12 -10.10
N PHE A 175 17.46 3.72 -10.26
CA PHE A 175 16.22 3.28 -9.64
C PHE A 175 15.05 3.65 -10.56
N ARG A 176 14.21 2.68 -10.89
CA ARG A 176 12.91 2.90 -11.54
C ARG A 176 11.89 1.91 -11.00
N TRP A 177 10.72 2.41 -10.66
CA TRP A 177 9.58 1.60 -10.24
C TRP A 177 8.33 2.04 -11.00
N PHE A 178 7.70 1.11 -11.70
CA PHE A 178 6.39 1.27 -12.31
C PHE A 178 5.39 0.39 -11.58
N ASN A 179 4.26 0.97 -11.16
CA ASN A 179 3.17 0.28 -10.52
C ASN A 179 1.87 0.57 -11.25
N SER A 180 1.27 -0.46 -11.84
CA SER A 180 -0.01 -0.35 -12.53
C SER A 180 -1.17 -0.20 -11.53
N THR A 181 -2.24 0.49 -11.93
CA THR A 181 -3.45 0.54 -11.07
C THR A 181 -4.26 -0.73 -11.10
N HIS A 182 -4.17 -1.45 -12.21
CA HIS A 182 -4.80 -2.75 -12.39
C HIS A 182 -3.69 -3.76 -12.59
N ASN A 183 -3.10 -4.19 -11.47
CA ASN A 183 -2.06 -5.21 -11.48
C ASN A 183 -2.60 -6.51 -12.08
N LEU A 184 -2.04 -6.89 -13.21
CA LEU A 184 -2.29 -8.16 -13.87
C LEU A 184 -1.41 -9.21 -13.16
N ASP A 185 -1.77 -9.62 -11.93
CA ASP A 185 -1.08 -10.69 -11.19
C ASP A 185 -1.52 -12.06 -11.75
N CYS A 186 -0.92 -12.42 -12.88
CA CYS A 186 -1.17 -13.67 -13.60
C CYS A 186 -0.43 -14.87 -12.99
N ALA A 187 0.10 -14.75 -11.76
CA ALA A 187 0.88 -15.78 -11.09
C ALA A 187 0.07 -16.58 -10.05
N ASN A 188 -1.19 -16.22 -9.80
CA ASN A 188 -2.06 -16.90 -8.85
C ASN A 188 -2.93 -17.98 -9.52
N PRO A 189 -2.76 -19.29 -9.29
CA PRO A 189 -3.60 -20.33 -9.91
C PRO A 189 -5.11 -20.22 -9.59
N ASN A 190 -5.51 -19.37 -8.64
CA ASN A 190 -6.90 -19.11 -8.24
C ASN A 190 -7.50 -17.82 -8.83
N TYR A 191 -7.14 -17.39 -10.04
CA TYR A 191 -8.06 -16.55 -10.80
C TYR A 191 -9.24 -17.40 -11.26
N PRO A 192 -10.48 -16.87 -11.19
CA PRO A 192 -11.60 -17.57 -11.79
C PRO A 192 -11.29 -17.77 -13.29
N ALA A 193 -11.58 -18.96 -13.83
CA ALA A 193 -11.11 -19.37 -15.16
C ALA A 193 -11.60 -18.46 -16.31
N ASP A 194 -12.55 -17.58 -16.03
CA ASP A 194 -13.17 -16.60 -16.91
C ASP A 194 -12.67 -15.16 -16.69
N ALA A 195 -11.70 -14.93 -15.81
CA ALA A 195 -11.16 -13.60 -15.54
C ALA A 195 -10.62 -12.96 -16.84
N ARG A 196 -11.36 -11.97 -17.36
CA ARG A 196 -11.05 -11.20 -18.57
C ARG A 196 -11.31 -9.70 -18.42
N VAL A 197 -10.53 -8.87 -19.12
CA VAL A 197 -10.89 -7.47 -19.39
C VAL A 197 -11.70 -7.46 -20.67
N CYS A 198 -12.85 -6.79 -20.68
CA CYS A 198 -13.56 -6.45 -21.92
C CYS A 198 -13.33 -4.98 -22.26
N TRP A 199 -12.94 -4.69 -23.50
CA TRP A 199 -12.73 -3.32 -23.96
C TRP A 199 -13.37 -3.07 -25.33
N ASN A 200 -13.78 -1.83 -25.57
CA ASN A 200 -14.23 -1.33 -26.87
C ASN A 200 -13.11 -0.51 -27.53
N SER A 201 -12.57 -0.99 -28.65
CA SER A 201 -11.45 -0.31 -29.34
C SER A 201 -11.86 0.99 -30.03
N VAL A 202 -13.15 1.17 -30.32
CA VAL A 202 -13.69 2.35 -31.01
C VAL A 202 -13.87 3.50 -30.03
N SER A 203 -14.42 3.24 -28.84
CA SER A 203 -14.62 4.26 -27.80
C SER A 203 -13.48 4.37 -26.78
N ASN A 204 -12.54 3.42 -26.80
CA ASN A 204 -11.43 3.31 -25.85
C ASN A 204 -11.89 3.24 -24.37
N THR A 205 -12.88 2.39 -24.10
CA THR A 205 -13.50 2.22 -22.77
C THR A 205 -13.57 0.76 -22.36
N VAL A 206 -13.53 0.50 -21.04
CA VAL A 206 -13.83 -0.82 -20.44
C VAL A 206 -15.33 -1.08 -20.54
N CYS A 207 -15.70 -2.36 -20.70
CA CYS A 207 -17.09 -2.79 -20.84
C CYS A 207 -17.42 -3.92 -19.85
N ALA A 208 -18.72 -4.19 -19.70
CA ALA A 208 -19.18 -5.41 -19.06
C ALA A 208 -18.87 -6.64 -19.93
N ASP A 209 -18.71 -7.80 -19.29
CA ASP A 209 -18.59 -9.08 -20.00
C ASP A 209 -19.87 -9.39 -20.77
N GLY A 210 -19.71 -9.89 -22.00
CA GLY A 210 -20.80 -10.15 -22.94
C GLY A 210 -21.29 -8.95 -23.75
N ASP A 211 -20.71 -7.74 -23.60
CA ASP A 211 -21.03 -6.62 -24.48
C ASP A 211 -20.58 -6.93 -25.92
N PRO A 212 -21.49 -6.98 -26.93
CA PRO A 212 -21.15 -7.34 -28.30
C PRO A 212 -20.24 -6.33 -28.99
N LYS A 213 -20.09 -5.12 -28.44
CA LYS A 213 -19.19 -4.08 -28.97
C LYS A 213 -17.78 -4.21 -28.41
N CYS A 214 -17.52 -5.19 -27.56
CA CYS A 214 -16.28 -5.32 -26.83
C CYS A 214 -15.58 -6.64 -27.09
N THR A 215 -14.25 -6.57 -27.12
CA THR A 215 -13.39 -7.74 -27.17
C THR A 215 -12.93 -8.03 -25.76
N CYS A 216 -13.16 -9.26 -25.30
CA CYS A 216 -12.71 -9.69 -23.99
C CYS A 216 -11.44 -10.54 -24.09
N THR A 217 -10.40 -10.13 -23.38
CA THR A 217 -9.11 -10.83 -23.35
C THR A 217 -8.84 -11.30 -21.93
N PRO A 218 -8.42 -12.57 -21.74
CA PRO A 218 -8.02 -13.05 -20.42
C PRO A 218 -6.91 -12.16 -19.83
N PHE A 219 -7.06 -11.71 -18.58
CA PHE A 219 -6.06 -10.84 -17.93
C PHE A 219 -4.66 -11.47 -17.93
N CYS A 220 -4.61 -12.81 -17.91
CA CYS A 220 -3.39 -13.59 -17.79
C CYS A 220 -2.58 -13.76 -19.07
N TYR A 221 -3.19 -13.48 -20.22
CA TYR A 221 -2.46 -13.42 -21.47
C TYR A 221 -1.91 -12.00 -21.58
N THR A 222 -0.59 -11.85 -21.66
CA THR A 222 0.14 -10.57 -21.87
C THR A 222 -0.24 -9.82 -23.16
N GLY A 223 -1.38 -10.16 -23.78
CA GLY A 223 -1.90 -9.70 -25.07
C GLY A 223 -3.05 -8.72 -24.95
N LEU A 224 -3.08 -7.88 -23.90
CA LEU A 224 -3.87 -6.65 -23.98
C LEU A 224 -3.20 -5.70 -25.00
N PRO A 225 -3.96 -4.97 -25.82
CA PRO A 225 -3.42 -4.00 -26.75
C PRO A 225 -2.91 -2.79 -25.98
N THR A 226 -1.95 -2.08 -26.56
CA THR A 226 -1.37 -0.85 -25.98
C THR A 226 -2.40 0.20 -25.59
N ALA A 227 -3.54 0.26 -26.29
CA ALA A 227 -4.64 1.17 -25.98
C ALA A 227 -5.35 0.87 -24.65
N ALA A 228 -5.33 -0.40 -24.19
CA ALA A 228 -5.84 -0.76 -22.88
C ALA A 228 -4.89 -0.32 -21.74
N TYR A 229 -3.60 -0.08 -22.04
CA TYR A 229 -2.62 0.30 -21.04
C TYR A 229 -2.84 1.72 -20.52
N GLN A 230 -3.13 2.65 -21.43
CA GLN A 230 -3.38 4.06 -21.14
C GLN A 230 -4.57 4.53 -21.98
N PRO A 231 -5.59 5.20 -21.40
CA PRO A 231 -5.69 5.75 -20.05
C PRO A 231 -6.45 4.83 -19.06
N LEU A 232 -6.63 3.56 -19.38
CA LEU A 232 -7.54 2.69 -18.62
C LEU A 232 -6.89 2.05 -17.39
N GLY A 233 -5.56 2.16 -17.23
CA GLY A 233 -4.87 1.72 -16.02
C GLY A 233 -4.49 0.24 -15.99
N TYR A 234 -4.73 -0.49 -17.09
CA TYR A 234 -4.20 -1.84 -17.28
C TYR A 234 -2.77 -1.75 -17.78
N GLY A 235 -1.88 -1.11 -17.01
CA GLY A 235 -0.52 -0.78 -17.43
C GLY A 235 0.32 -2.01 -17.84
N PRO A 236 1.55 -1.78 -18.34
CA PRO A 236 2.54 -2.85 -18.44
C PRO A 236 2.71 -3.54 -17.07
N PRO A 237 3.30 -4.75 -17.04
CA PRO A 237 3.65 -5.42 -15.79
C PRO A 237 4.24 -4.44 -14.77
N ASP A 238 3.86 -4.56 -13.50
CA ASP A 238 4.54 -3.81 -12.45
C ASP A 238 6.03 -4.13 -12.57
N THR A 239 6.91 -3.12 -12.65
CA THR A 239 8.34 -3.36 -12.81
C THR A 239 9.13 -2.57 -11.81
N ILE A 240 10.22 -3.14 -11.32
CA ILE A 240 11.20 -2.43 -10.53
C ILE A 240 12.60 -2.79 -11.01
N SER A 241 13.49 -1.81 -11.02
CA SER A 241 14.89 -1.98 -11.39
C SER A 241 15.77 -1.07 -10.54
N ILE A 242 16.82 -1.66 -9.97
CA ILE A 242 17.79 -1.03 -9.08
C ILE A 242 19.18 -1.43 -9.56
N GLY A 243 20.08 -0.46 -9.67
CA GLY A 243 21.48 -0.68 -10.06
C GLY A 243 22.45 0.01 -9.12
N PHE A 244 23.60 -0.62 -8.92
CA PHE A 244 24.69 -0.12 -8.09
C PHE A 244 25.97 0.11 -8.91
N ALA A 245 26.83 1.00 -8.41
CA ALA A 245 28.12 1.32 -9.03
C ALA A 245 29.05 0.10 -9.14
N SER A 246 28.87 -0.93 -8.30
CA SER A 246 29.61 -2.19 -8.37
C SER A 246 29.19 -3.10 -9.53
N GLY A 247 28.18 -2.73 -10.31
CA GLY A 247 27.58 -3.56 -11.36
C GLY A 247 26.49 -4.50 -10.85
N ALA A 248 26.26 -4.58 -9.54
CA ALA A 248 25.14 -5.33 -8.98
C ALA A 248 23.82 -4.70 -9.42
N THR A 249 22.90 -5.53 -9.91
CA THR A 249 21.57 -5.11 -10.36
C THR A 249 20.50 -6.01 -9.80
N CYS A 250 19.31 -5.46 -9.66
CA CYS A 250 18.16 -6.15 -9.13
C CYS A 250 16.92 -5.66 -9.88
N ALA A 251 16.22 -6.56 -10.55
CA ALA A 251 15.03 -6.23 -11.32
C ALA A 251 13.96 -7.30 -11.17
N ALA A 252 12.69 -6.86 -11.20
CA ALA A 252 11.55 -7.75 -11.25
C ALA A 252 10.40 -7.15 -12.05
N ALA A 253 9.52 -8.05 -12.49
CA ALA A 253 8.28 -7.73 -13.18
C ALA A 253 7.13 -8.55 -12.59
N ASN A 254 5.90 -8.05 -12.62
CA ASN A 254 4.70 -8.81 -12.29
C ASN A 254 3.62 -8.56 -13.37
N ALA A 255 3.08 -9.57 -14.05
CA ALA A 255 3.23 -11.01 -13.82
C ALA A 255 4.62 -11.61 -14.13
N GLN A 256 5.01 -12.61 -13.33
CA GLN A 256 6.05 -13.61 -13.62
C GLN A 256 5.44 -15.03 -13.55
N SER A 257 6.14 -16.04 -14.08
CA SER A 257 5.66 -17.45 -14.06
C SER A 257 5.50 -18.07 -12.67
N ILE A 258 6.04 -17.43 -11.64
CA ILE A 258 5.89 -17.78 -10.22
C ILE A 258 5.77 -16.50 -9.39
N ARG A 259 4.85 -16.47 -8.42
CA ARG A 259 4.62 -15.30 -7.58
C ARG A 259 5.79 -15.12 -6.61
N ARG A 260 6.65 -14.12 -6.84
CA ARG A 260 7.81 -13.84 -5.98
C ARG A 260 7.63 -12.68 -5.00
N ASN A 261 6.62 -11.81 -5.20
CA ASN A 261 6.02 -10.85 -4.26
C ASN A 261 5.21 -9.79 -5.06
N PRO A 262 4.18 -9.16 -4.48
CA PRO A 262 3.46 -8.08 -5.16
C PRO A 262 4.33 -6.82 -5.22
N ILE A 263 4.99 -6.58 -6.36
CA ILE A 263 5.79 -5.36 -6.63
C ILE A 263 4.94 -4.10 -6.36
N GLY A 264 3.68 -4.10 -6.81
CA GLY A 264 2.74 -3.01 -6.55
C GLY A 264 2.33 -2.85 -5.08
N GLY A 265 2.61 -3.83 -4.23
CA GLY A 265 2.48 -3.74 -2.77
C GLY A 265 3.57 -2.89 -2.12
N GLY A 266 4.52 -2.38 -2.92
CA GLY A 266 5.58 -1.51 -2.43
C GLY A 266 6.66 -2.27 -1.66
N HIS A 267 6.76 -3.59 -1.85
CA HIS A 267 7.82 -4.40 -1.27
C HIS A 267 8.32 -5.41 -2.28
N PHE A 268 9.64 -5.57 -2.31
CA PHE A 268 10.33 -6.37 -3.30
C PHE A 268 11.67 -6.84 -2.74
N ASP A 269 12.02 -8.10 -2.98
CA ASP A 269 13.35 -8.63 -2.66
C ASP A 269 13.88 -9.44 -3.87
N CYS A 270 15.13 -9.17 -4.26
CA CYS A 270 15.88 -9.98 -5.21
C CYS A 270 16.58 -11.13 -4.49
N GLY A 271 16.23 -12.36 -4.85
CA GLY A 271 16.96 -13.56 -4.44
C GLY A 271 16.14 -14.83 -4.58
N SER A 272 16.82 -15.98 -4.73
CA SER A 272 16.25 -17.29 -4.42
C SER A 272 16.92 -17.80 -3.14
N GLY A 273 16.27 -17.62 -2.00
CA GLY A 273 16.70 -18.20 -0.71
C GLY A 273 17.42 -17.25 0.25
N ALA A 274 18.10 -16.20 -0.23
CA ALA A 274 18.64 -15.13 0.60
C ALA A 274 18.45 -13.79 -0.12
N ASP A 275 17.78 -12.84 0.53
CA ASP A 275 17.48 -11.55 -0.10
C ASP A 275 18.78 -10.75 -0.24
N TYR A 276 19.17 -10.48 -1.48
CA TYR A 276 20.42 -9.80 -1.81
C TYR A 276 20.22 -8.29 -1.83
N ILE A 277 19.23 -7.83 -2.60
CA ILE A 277 18.82 -6.43 -2.69
C ILE A 277 17.31 -6.40 -2.48
N GLY A 278 16.81 -5.52 -1.63
CA GLY A 278 15.38 -5.34 -1.47
C GLY A 278 14.96 -3.90 -1.35
N PHE A 279 13.69 -3.65 -1.66
CA PHE A 279 13.05 -2.35 -1.69
C PHE A 279 11.77 -2.38 -0.88
N SER A 280 11.49 -1.27 -0.20
CA SER A 280 10.20 -0.98 0.41
C SER A 280 9.81 0.47 0.14
N GLY A 281 8.55 0.73 -0.21
CA GLY A 281 8.05 2.08 -0.51
C GLY A 281 6.55 2.10 -0.71
N ASP A 282 6.00 3.28 -0.98
CA ASP A 282 4.57 3.47 -1.25
C ASP A 282 4.42 4.32 -2.52
N SER A 283 3.71 3.80 -3.53
CA SER A 283 3.40 4.53 -4.76
C SER A 283 1.97 5.07 -4.78
N ASN A 284 1.21 4.93 -3.69
CA ASN A 284 -0.19 5.36 -3.60
C ASN A 284 -0.34 6.85 -3.27
N LYS A 285 0.74 7.53 -2.90
CA LYS A 285 0.78 8.99 -2.78
C LYS A 285 1.65 9.58 -3.88
N ASP A 286 1.42 10.83 -4.23
CA ASP A 286 2.21 11.49 -5.27
C ASP A 286 3.40 12.25 -4.65
N THR A 287 3.31 12.62 -3.37
CA THR A 287 4.34 13.34 -2.61
C THR A 287 4.48 12.81 -1.19
N GLY A 288 5.65 13.05 -0.59
CA GLY A 288 5.94 12.66 0.80
C GLY A 288 6.08 11.16 1.05
N ASN A 289 6.26 10.37 -0.02
CA ASN A 289 6.64 8.97 0.11
C ASN A 289 8.14 8.86 0.35
N ASN A 290 8.52 7.83 1.09
CA ASN A 290 9.90 7.40 1.19
C ASN A 290 10.03 6.02 0.57
N GLY A 291 11.13 5.82 -0.15
CA GLY A 291 11.64 4.51 -0.51
C GLY A 291 12.78 4.14 0.43
N SER A 292 12.92 2.85 0.72
CA SER A 292 14.04 2.28 1.43
C SER A 292 14.58 1.12 0.64
N VAL A 293 15.90 1.09 0.44
CA VAL A 293 16.60 -0.02 -0.20
C VAL A 293 17.61 -0.59 0.80
N TYR A 294 17.73 -1.91 0.82
CA TYR A 294 18.83 -2.59 1.47
C TYR A 294 19.61 -3.44 0.49
N TYR A 295 20.90 -3.64 0.77
CA TYR A 295 21.79 -4.52 0.03
C TYR A 295 22.64 -5.34 1.02
N ASN A 296 22.39 -6.65 1.07
CA ASN A 296 23.24 -7.63 1.72
C ASN A 296 24.32 -8.10 0.72
N ASN A 297 25.55 -7.60 0.82
CA ASN A 297 26.61 -7.88 -0.15
C ASN A 297 27.38 -9.17 0.22
N TYR A 298 26.84 -10.34 -0.12
CA TYR A 298 27.50 -11.62 0.17
C TYR A 298 28.81 -11.83 -0.62
N GLY A 299 29.04 -11.09 -1.71
CA GLY A 299 30.31 -11.10 -2.45
C GLY A 299 31.47 -10.47 -1.69
N SER A 300 31.19 -9.69 -0.65
CA SER A 300 32.19 -9.07 0.25
C SER A 300 32.04 -9.56 1.69
N GLY A 301 31.64 -10.82 1.85
CA GLY A 301 31.48 -11.44 3.16
C GLY A 301 32.78 -11.41 3.97
N CYS A 302 32.65 -11.20 5.28
CA CYS A 302 33.77 -11.25 6.21
C CYS A 302 33.38 -12.07 7.43
N SER A 303 34.27 -12.99 7.84
CA SER A 303 34.05 -13.89 8.99
C SER A 303 32.71 -14.63 8.92
N GLY A 304 32.31 -15.08 7.72
CA GLY A 304 31.07 -15.80 7.48
C GLY A 304 29.80 -14.94 7.47
N LYS A 305 29.92 -13.61 7.56
CA LYS A 305 28.78 -12.68 7.52
C LYS A 305 28.85 -11.74 6.33
N ALA A 306 27.70 -11.33 5.79
CA ALA A 306 27.62 -10.37 4.70
C ALA A 306 27.38 -8.95 5.23
N PRO A 307 28.15 -7.93 4.81
CA PRO A 307 27.85 -6.54 5.18
C PRO A 307 26.49 -6.11 4.60
N ARG A 308 25.69 -5.45 5.45
CA ARG A 308 24.37 -4.93 5.10
C ARG A 308 24.40 -3.42 5.00
N TYR A 309 23.96 -2.92 3.86
CA TYR A 309 23.85 -1.50 3.55
C TYR A 309 22.39 -1.11 3.43
N GLU A 310 22.02 0.06 3.95
CA GLU A 310 20.65 0.59 3.85
C GLU A 310 20.66 2.07 3.46
N GLY A 311 19.62 2.47 2.72
CA GLY A 311 19.40 3.86 2.35
C GLY A 311 17.90 4.14 2.30
N THR A 312 17.51 5.30 2.81
CA THR A 312 16.14 5.82 2.71
C THR A 312 16.18 7.14 1.95
N PHE A 313 15.24 7.33 1.04
CA PHE A 313 15.21 8.46 0.12
C PHE A 313 13.78 8.93 -0.14
N PRO A 314 13.59 10.22 -0.46
CA PRO A 314 12.29 10.68 -0.95
C PRO A 314 11.98 9.98 -2.27
N LEU A 315 10.77 9.46 -2.39
CA LEU A 315 10.27 8.78 -3.56
C LEU A 315 9.29 9.71 -4.29
N THR A 316 9.61 10.04 -5.53
CA THR A 316 8.76 10.90 -6.37
C THR A 316 7.97 10.02 -7.32
N CYS A 317 6.64 10.04 -7.21
CA CYS A 317 5.76 9.25 -8.07
C CYS A 317 4.89 10.17 -8.92
N THR A 318 4.90 9.97 -10.24
CA THR A 318 3.97 10.63 -11.17
C THR A 318 2.90 9.65 -11.61
N ARG A 319 1.69 10.16 -11.85
CA ARG A 319 0.58 9.37 -12.38
C ARG A 319 0.26 9.76 -13.81
N ASP A 320 0.04 8.75 -14.63
CA ASP A 320 -0.56 8.94 -15.94
C ASP A 320 -2.10 9.03 -15.85
N SER A 321 -2.75 9.14 -17.01
CA SER A 321 -4.21 9.21 -17.12
C SER A 321 -4.90 7.94 -16.63
N GLY A 322 -4.24 6.79 -16.73
CA GLY A 322 -4.66 5.51 -16.13
C GLY A 322 -4.34 5.36 -14.65
N LYS A 323 -3.87 6.43 -14.02
CA LYS A 323 -3.50 6.49 -12.60
C LYS A 323 -2.33 5.58 -12.22
N ASN A 324 -1.65 4.95 -13.19
CA ASN A 324 -0.48 4.13 -12.92
C ASN A 324 0.64 5.03 -12.41
N ALA A 325 1.41 4.54 -11.44
CA ALA A 325 2.46 5.30 -10.81
C ALA A 325 3.82 4.96 -11.44
N THR A 326 4.54 5.99 -11.88
CA THR A 326 5.97 5.89 -12.19
C THR A 326 6.76 6.60 -11.10
N CYS A 327 7.48 5.82 -10.30
CA CYS A 327 8.25 6.30 -9.17
C CYS A 327 9.76 6.32 -9.46
N THR A 328 10.43 7.40 -9.04
CA THR A 328 11.86 7.60 -9.16
C THR A 328 12.49 7.96 -7.81
N ALA A 329 13.79 7.66 -7.69
CA ALA A 329 14.63 8.04 -6.56
C ALA A 329 15.64 9.12 -7.00
N PRO A 330 16.10 9.98 -6.08
CA PRO A 330 17.25 10.84 -6.34
C PRO A 330 18.52 9.99 -6.39
N VAL A 331 18.95 9.62 -7.60
CA VAL A 331 20.23 8.92 -7.83
C VAL A 331 21.26 9.90 -8.40
N PRO A 332 22.56 9.74 -8.09
CA PRO A 332 23.15 8.70 -7.25
C PRO A 332 22.81 8.85 -5.76
N LEU A 333 22.62 7.71 -5.08
CA LEU A 333 22.30 7.65 -3.64
C LEU A 333 23.27 6.71 -2.93
N ASP A 334 23.87 7.18 -1.84
CA ASP A 334 24.71 6.34 -0.99
C ASP A 334 23.89 5.59 0.07
N LEU A 335 24.01 4.27 0.06
CA LEU A 335 23.55 3.39 1.13
C LEU A 335 24.67 3.27 2.15
N THR A 336 24.34 3.37 3.43
CA THR A 336 25.31 3.32 4.53
C THR A 336 25.40 1.91 5.11
N LEU A 337 26.60 1.47 5.49
CA LEU A 337 26.78 0.23 6.23
C LEU A 337 26.05 0.32 7.60
N VAL A 338 25.08 -0.56 7.81
CA VAL A 338 24.27 -0.61 9.05
C VAL A 338 24.52 -1.88 9.88
N GLY A 339 25.18 -2.89 9.32
CA GLY A 339 25.48 -4.11 10.06
C GLY A 339 25.96 -5.26 9.21
N TRP A 340 25.77 -6.48 9.72
CA TRP A 340 26.24 -7.73 9.13
C TRP A 340 25.14 -8.81 9.28
N MET A 341 24.82 -9.51 8.19
CA MET A 341 23.91 -10.66 8.11
C MET A 341 24.68 -11.96 8.31
#